data_AF-A0A4R2HBJ3-F1
#
_entry.id   AF-A0A4R2HBJ3-F1
#
_cell.length_a   1.000
_cell.length_b   1.000
_cell.length_c   1.000
_cell.angle_alpha   90.00
_cell.angle_beta   90.00
_cell.angle_gamma   90.00
#
_symmetry.space_group_name_H-M   'P 1'
#
loop_
_entity.id
_entity.type
_entity.pdbx_description
1 polymer ?
#
loop_
_entity_poly.entity_id
_entity_poly.type
_entity_poly.pdbx_seq_one_letter_code
_entity_poly.pdbx_strand_id
1 'polypeptide(L)'
;MKKISLTIAICSILFSACNSFKSKEKAVGKQDTTLLTEAKAEKKMDPITGKLSVIGQPKLGGPINMRFSVYNNTDTVAKFCIWHTPFERLMSKYLDVALDDYTPIDYKGAMAKRIMPPPADSYKKLNAGDSTSADFNLADAYTITKAGNYTIKYNSATVSGIVVPDSVKIYIGN
;
A
#
# COMPACT_ATOMS: atom_id res chain seq x y z
N MET A 1 27.54 -32.88 30.93
CA MET A 1 29.01 -32.75 31.12
C MET A 1 29.43 -31.34 30.70
N LYS A 2 30.21 -30.66 31.55
CA LYS A 2 31.18 -29.54 31.33
C LYS A 2 30.95 -28.63 30.10
N LYS A 3 30.50 -27.37 30.25
CA LYS A 3 31.23 -26.13 30.62
C LYS A 3 32.45 -25.76 29.73
N ILE A 4 32.58 -24.44 29.50
CA ILE A 4 33.79 -23.62 29.18
C ILE A 4 33.82 -23.13 27.71
N SER A 5 34.14 -21.88 27.34
CA SER A 5 34.29 -20.56 27.97
C SER A 5 34.80 -19.57 26.89
N LEU A 6 34.57 -18.25 27.06
CA LEU A 6 35.46 -17.09 26.75
C LEU A 6 36.12 -16.98 25.34
N THR A 7 36.16 -15.84 24.62
CA THR A 7 36.72 -14.53 25.02
C THR A 7 36.51 -13.48 23.90
N ILE A 8 36.56 -12.22 24.33
CA ILE A 8 36.51 -10.88 23.70
C ILE A 8 37.52 -10.62 22.57
N ALA A 9 37.18 -9.74 21.61
CA ALA A 9 38.13 -8.78 21.03
C ALA A 9 37.43 -7.56 20.38
N ILE A 10 37.69 -6.39 20.95
CA ILE A 10 37.42 -5.04 20.44
C ILE A 10 38.53 -4.68 19.44
N CYS A 11 38.20 -4.03 18.31
CA CYS A 11 39.17 -3.21 17.60
C CYS A 11 38.47 -2.11 16.77
N SER A 12 38.62 -0.87 17.22
CA SER A 12 38.28 0.37 16.52
C SER A 12 39.51 0.81 15.73
N ILE A 13 39.41 1.11 14.42
CA ILE A 13 40.44 1.87 13.70
C ILE A 13 39.80 2.96 12.82
N LEU A 14 40.52 4.08 12.82
CA LEU A 14 40.20 5.46 12.48
C LEU A 14 40.22 5.79 10.98
N PHE A 15 39.68 6.99 10.71
CA PHE A 15 39.76 7.85 9.51
C PHE A 15 41.01 7.74 8.62
N SER A 16 40.80 7.90 7.30
CA SER A 16 41.70 8.73 6.48
C SER A 16 41.01 9.34 5.25
N ALA A 17 41.35 10.61 5.03
CA ALA A 17 40.97 11.60 4.01
C ALA A 17 41.41 11.20 2.58
N CYS A 18 41.24 11.90 1.45
CA CYS A 18 40.64 13.13 0.94
C CYS A 18 40.80 13.00 -0.60
N ASN A 19 39.95 13.57 -1.45
CA ASN A 19 40.54 14.32 -2.57
C ASN A 19 39.67 15.46 -3.09
N SER A 20 40.39 16.50 -3.48
CA SER A 20 39.97 17.88 -3.70
C SER A 20 39.59 18.14 -5.15
N PHE A 21 38.56 18.95 -5.39
CA PHE A 21 38.46 19.78 -6.59
C PHE A 21 38.28 21.24 -6.17
N LYS A 22 39.25 22.08 -6.56
CA LYS A 22 39.25 23.54 -6.33
C LYS A 22 39.72 24.24 -7.59
N SER A 23 38.83 25.02 -8.20
CA SER A 23 39.09 26.26 -8.95
C SER A 23 37.73 26.83 -9.40
N LYS A 24 37.41 28.11 -9.39
CA LYS A 24 37.91 29.35 -8.78
C LYS A 24 36.83 30.44 -9.04
N GLU A 25 36.63 31.35 -8.06
CA GLU A 25 36.21 32.78 -8.06
C GLU A 25 35.22 33.34 -9.11
N LYS A 26 34.35 34.35 -8.92
CA LYS A 26 33.90 35.36 -7.91
C LYS A 26 32.65 36.02 -8.57
N ALA A 27 31.63 36.61 -7.93
CA ALA A 27 31.66 37.80 -7.08
C ALA A 27 30.27 38.09 -6.44
N VAL A 28 30.30 38.45 -5.15
CA VAL A 28 29.56 39.52 -4.43
C VAL A 28 28.06 39.74 -4.69
N GLY A 29 27.26 39.53 -3.64
CA GLY A 29 25.93 40.12 -3.45
C GLY A 29 25.38 39.84 -2.04
N LYS A 30 24.99 40.89 -1.33
CA LYS A 30 24.54 40.97 0.08
C LYS A 30 23.39 40.02 0.48
N GLN A 31 23.44 39.62 1.76
CA GLN A 31 22.37 39.49 2.76
C GLN A 31 21.11 38.67 2.40
N ASP A 32 20.83 37.60 3.14
CA ASP A 32 19.89 37.71 4.26
C ASP A 32 20.00 36.51 5.20
N THR A 33 19.93 36.79 6.49
CA THR A 33 19.88 35.79 7.55
C THR A 33 18.44 35.29 7.64
N THR A 34 18.14 34.17 6.99
CA THR A 34 16.91 33.43 7.28
C THR A 34 17.29 32.04 7.77
N LEU A 35 17.38 31.94 9.09
CA LEU A 35 17.20 30.69 9.82
C LEU A 35 15.81 30.16 9.47
N LEU A 36 15.72 29.33 8.43
CA LEU A 36 14.57 28.49 8.22
C LEU A 36 14.76 27.24 9.06
N THR A 37 14.15 27.33 10.23
CA THR A 37 13.70 26.26 11.10
C THR A 37 13.64 24.92 10.38
N GLU A 38 14.42 23.96 10.88
CA GLU A 38 14.31 22.55 10.56
C GLU A 38 12.87 22.12 10.83
N ALA A 39 12.06 22.07 9.77
CA ALA A 39 10.78 21.40 9.79
C ALA A 39 11.07 19.94 10.08
N LYS A 40 10.92 19.58 11.35
CA LYS A 40 10.69 18.23 11.86
C LYS A 40 9.99 17.44 10.76
N ALA A 41 10.67 16.44 10.21
CA ALA A 41 10.13 15.56 9.20
C ALA A 41 8.85 14.93 9.76
N GLU A 42 7.72 15.55 9.45
CA GLU A 42 6.42 14.94 9.64
C GLU A 42 6.43 13.70 8.76
N LYS A 43 6.14 12.56 9.39
CA LYS A 43 5.83 11.32 8.69
C LYS A 43 4.79 11.66 7.63
N LYS A 44 5.19 11.74 6.35
CA LYS A 44 4.29 11.98 5.21
C LYS A 44 3.25 10.86 5.24
N MET A 45 2.11 11.13 5.86
CA MET A 45 0.98 10.22 5.83
C MET A 45 0.56 10.12 4.36
N ASP A 46 0.40 8.90 3.88
CA ASP A 46 -0.14 8.72 2.53
C ASP A 46 -1.52 9.40 2.51
N PRO A 47 -1.77 10.34 1.57
CA PRO A 47 -2.96 11.19 1.62
C PRO A 47 -4.25 10.37 1.55
N ILE A 48 -4.16 9.20 0.90
CA ILE A 48 -5.28 8.30 0.67
C ILE A 48 -4.98 6.95 1.32
N THR A 49 -5.84 6.57 2.27
CA THR A 49 -5.83 5.23 2.87
C THR A 49 -7.07 4.45 2.44
N GLY A 50 -7.00 3.13 2.50
CA GLY A 50 -8.13 2.27 2.21
C GLY A 50 -8.35 1.19 3.27
N LYS A 51 -9.57 0.65 3.28
CA LYS A 51 -10.01 -0.43 4.16
C LYS A 51 -10.81 -1.44 3.37
N LEU A 52 -10.44 -2.70 3.51
CA LEU A 52 -11.27 -3.83 3.07
C LEU A 52 -12.16 -4.28 4.24
N SER A 53 -13.37 -4.74 3.92
CA SER A 53 -14.28 -5.36 4.88
C SER A 53 -15.20 -6.36 4.20
N VAL A 54 -15.70 -7.32 4.96
CA VAL A 54 -16.71 -8.29 4.51
C VAL A 54 -18.11 -7.77 4.82
N ILE A 55 -19.06 -8.02 3.92
CA ILE A 55 -20.47 -7.70 4.10
C ILE A 55 -21.22 -9.01 4.36
N GLY A 56 -21.74 -9.16 5.57
CA GLY A 56 -22.46 -10.38 5.98
C GLY A 56 -21.54 -11.55 6.29
N GLN A 57 -22.08 -12.77 6.18
CA GLN A 57 -21.40 -14.01 6.50
C GLN A 57 -21.26 -14.87 5.23
N PRO A 58 -20.04 -14.98 4.66
CA PRO A 58 -19.80 -15.78 3.47
C PRO A 58 -20.13 -17.27 3.66
N LYS A 59 -20.69 -17.87 2.62
CA LYS A 59 -20.93 -19.32 2.55
C LYS A 59 -20.33 -19.90 1.28
N LEU A 60 -19.88 -21.14 1.35
CA LEU A 60 -19.32 -21.86 0.23
C LEU A 60 -20.35 -21.97 -0.90
N GLY A 61 -19.91 -21.71 -2.14
CA GLY A 61 -20.79 -21.66 -3.32
C GLY A 61 -21.70 -20.43 -3.40
N GLY A 62 -21.71 -19.56 -2.40
CA GLY A 62 -22.45 -18.31 -2.38
C GLY A 62 -21.60 -17.08 -2.73
N PRO A 63 -22.22 -15.89 -2.80
CA PRO A 63 -21.50 -14.64 -2.96
C PRO A 63 -20.66 -14.33 -1.71
N ILE A 64 -19.48 -13.78 -1.94
CA ILE A 64 -18.56 -13.30 -0.91
C ILE A 64 -18.50 -11.77 -1.07
N ASN A 65 -19.52 -11.11 -0.53
CA ASN A 65 -19.67 -9.66 -0.67
C ASN A 65 -18.65 -8.94 0.19
N MET A 66 -17.94 -8.01 -0.43
CA MET A 66 -16.89 -7.22 0.17
C MET A 66 -17.10 -5.74 -0.11
N ARG A 67 -16.60 -4.91 0.80
CA ARG A 67 -16.56 -3.46 0.65
C ARG A 67 -15.12 -2.97 0.71
N PHE A 68 -14.76 -2.15 -0.27
CA PHE A 68 -13.51 -1.40 -0.30
C PHE A 68 -13.82 0.08 -0.12
N SER A 69 -13.35 0.63 0.99
CA SER A 69 -13.53 2.04 1.34
C SER A 69 -12.21 2.78 1.22
N VAL A 70 -12.26 4.01 0.72
CA VAL A 70 -11.12 4.89 0.50
C VAL A 70 -11.39 6.19 1.24
N TYR A 71 -10.39 6.68 1.96
CA TYR A 71 -10.48 7.83 2.86
C TYR A 71 -9.41 8.85 2.48
N ASN A 72 -9.81 10.12 2.37
CA ASN A 72 -8.88 11.23 2.34
C ASN A 72 -8.72 11.77 3.76
N ASN A 73 -7.58 11.50 4.37
CA ASN A 73 -7.31 11.91 5.74
C ASN A 73 -6.61 13.27 5.82
N THR A 74 -6.51 13.99 4.71
CA THR A 74 -5.89 15.32 4.65
C THR A 74 -6.94 16.44 4.66
N ASP A 75 -6.46 17.67 4.82
CA ASP A 75 -7.20 18.93 4.78
C ASP A 75 -7.33 19.53 3.37
N THR A 76 -6.85 18.82 2.34
CA THR A 76 -6.89 19.24 0.94
C THR A 76 -7.60 18.22 0.07
N VAL A 77 -8.06 18.63 -1.12
CA VAL A 77 -8.55 17.69 -2.13
C VAL A 77 -7.42 16.75 -2.53
N ALA A 78 -7.69 15.45 -2.53
CA ALA A 78 -6.79 14.41 -2.99
C ALA A 78 -7.37 13.67 -4.20
N LYS A 79 -6.52 12.93 -4.92
CA LYS A 79 -6.94 12.06 -6.02
C LYS A 79 -6.25 10.71 -5.93
N PHE A 80 -6.93 9.68 -6.40
CA PHE A 80 -6.38 8.33 -6.53
C PHE A 80 -6.77 7.74 -7.90
N CYS A 81 -5.96 6.81 -8.40
CA CYS A 81 -6.24 6.10 -9.63
C CYS A 81 -7.21 4.94 -9.34
N ILE A 82 -8.29 4.83 -10.12
CA ILE A 82 -9.31 3.79 -9.92
C ILE A 82 -8.84 2.42 -10.45
N TRP A 83 -7.75 2.38 -11.21
CA TRP A 83 -7.20 1.13 -11.70
C TRP A 83 -6.72 0.26 -10.56
N HIS A 84 -6.91 -1.04 -10.71
CA HIS A 84 -6.53 -2.03 -9.70
C HIS A 84 -7.25 -1.77 -8.38
N THR A 85 -8.54 -1.39 -8.47
CA THR A 85 -9.42 -1.21 -7.32
C THR A 85 -10.83 -1.75 -7.65
N PRO A 86 -11.66 -2.02 -6.64
CA PRO A 86 -13.05 -2.40 -6.87
C PRO A 86 -13.93 -1.35 -7.55
N PHE A 87 -13.50 -0.08 -7.67
CA PHE A 87 -14.25 0.94 -8.42
C PHE A 87 -14.37 0.61 -9.92
N GLU A 88 -13.55 -0.31 -10.42
CA GLU A 88 -13.63 -0.86 -11.78
C GLU A 88 -13.92 -2.37 -11.79
N ARG A 89 -14.49 -2.91 -10.70
CA ARG A 89 -14.70 -4.35 -10.49
C ARG A 89 -13.37 -5.12 -10.41
N LEU A 90 -13.40 -6.45 -10.47
CA LEU A 90 -12.21 -7.31 -10.47
C LEU A 90 -11.66 -7.44 -11.90
N MET A 91 -10.99 -6.38 -12.37
CA MET A 91 -10.39 -6.29 -13.71
C MET A 91 -8.85 -6.43 -13.70
N SER A 92 -8.28 -6.81 -12.56
CA SER A 92 -6.88 -7.17 -12.36
C SER A 92 -6.67 -7.90 -11.03
N LYS A 93 -5.53 -8.58 -10.85
CA LYS A 93 -5.15 -9.24 -9.59
C LYS A 93 -4.62 -8.23 -8.57
N TYR A 94 -5.50 -7.41 -7.99
CA TYR A 94 -5.13 -6.43 -6.95
C TYR A 94 -5.35 -6.90 -5.50
N LEU A 95 -5.80 -8.15 -5.34
CA LEU A 95 -5.95 -8.81 -4.06
C LEU A 95 -5.06 -10.06 -4.02
N ASP A 96 -4.35 -10.26 -2.93
CA ASP A 96 -3.79 -11.55 -2.57
C ASP A 96 -4.78 -12.23 -1.65
N VAL A 97 -5.21 -13.44 -2.03
CA VAL A 97 -6.16 -14.25 -1.27
C VAL A 97 -5.45 -15.55 -0.92
N ALA A 98 -5.46 -15.92 0.36
CA ALA A 98 -4.83 -17.15 0.83
C ALA A 98 -5.67 -17.80 1.94
N LEU A 99 -5.59 -19.13 2.03
CA LEU A 99 -6.07 -19.90 3.18
C LEU A 99 -5.17 -19.67 4.41
N ASP A 100 -5.64 -20.07 5.58
CA ASP A 100 -4.87 -20.02 6.84
C ASP A 100 -3.54 -20.79 6.80
N ASP A 101 -3.44 -21.82 5.96
CA ASP A 101 -2.21 -22.58 5.72
C ASP A 101 -1.25 -21.88 4.73
N TYR A 102 -1.53 -20.62 4.38
CA TYR A 102 -0.83 -19.81 3.40
C TYR A 102 -0.93 -20.32 1.95
N THR A 103 -1.83 -21.26 1.65
CA THR A 103 -2.09 -21.67 0.26
C THR A 103 -2.73 -20.51 -0.52
N PRO A 104 -2.09 -20.00 -1.58
CA PRO A 104 -2.65 -18.91 -2.37
C PRO A 104 -3.85 -19.39 -3.19
N ILE A 105 -4.85 -18.52 -3.32
CA ILE A 105 -5.97 -18.70 -4.25
C ILE A 105 -5.68 -17.90 -5.50
N ASP A 106 -5.67 -18.59 -6.64
CA ASP A 106 -5.44 -17.98 -7.93
C ASP A 106 -6.55 -17.00 -8.33
N TYR A 107 -6.12 -15.90 -8.91
CA TYR A 107 -7.01 -15.01 -9.65
C TYR A 107 -7.38 -15.62 -11.00
N LYS A 108 -8.68 -15.63 -11.31
CA LYS A 108 -9.28 -16.14 -12.55
C LYS A 108 -10.16 -15.10 -13.26
N GLY A 109 -10.19 -13.86 -12.76
CA GLY A 109 -10.96 -12.77 -13.36
C GLY A 109 -10.33 -12.20 -14.64
N ALA A 110 -11.02 -11.21 -15.22
CA ALA A 110 -10.52 -10.51 -16.41
C ALA A 110 -9.26 -9.69 -16.09
N MET A 111 -8.37 -9.54 -17.08
CA MET A 111 -7.17 -8.70 -16.97
C MET A 111 -7.25 -7.59 -18.01
N ALA A 112 -7.51 -6.36 -17.56
CA ALA A 112 -7.57 -5.20 -18.45
C ALA A 112 -6.17 -4.78 -18.93
N LYS A 113 -5.98 -4.64 -20.24
CA LYS A 113 -4.78 -4.03 -20.82
C LYS A 113 -4.84 -2.51 -20.67
N ARG A 114 -3.76 -1.88 -20.21
CA ARG A 114 -3.70 -0.44 -19.91
C ARG A 114 -2.63 0.27 -20.72
N ILE A 115 -2.88 1.54 -21.03
CA ILE A 115 -1.87 2.48 -21.52
C ILE A 115 -1.17 3.14 -20.32
N MET A 116 0.10 3.50 -20.47
CA MET A 116 0.86 4.23 -19.47
C MET A 116 1.36 5.56 -20.05
N PRO A 117 1.26 6.69 -19.32
CA PRO A 117 0.66 6.83 -17.97
C PRO A 117 -0.88 6.69 -17.97
N PRO A 118 -1.52 6.46 -16.80
CA PRO A 118 -2.97 6.45 -16.72
C PRO A 118 -3.57 7.78 -17.22
N PRO A 119 -4.62 7.75 -18.06
CA PRO A 119 -5.31 8.95 -18.53
C PRO A 119 -6.04 9.67 -17.39
N ALA A 120 -6.38 10.95 -17.62
CA ALA A 120 -6.93 11.82 -16.58
C ALA A 120 -8.28 11.34 -16.01
N ASP A 121 -9.10 10.67 -16.83
CA ASP A 121 -10.39 10.07 -16.47
C ASP A 121 -10.26 8.83 -15.56
N SER A 122 -9.05 8.28 -15.42
CA SER A 122 -8.77 7.15 -14.54
C SER A 122 -8.55 7.57 -13.08
N TYR A 123 -8.69 8.86 -12.76
CA TYR A 123 -8.53 9.37 -11.41
C TYR A 123 -9.85 9.84 -10.82
N LYS A 124 -10.10 9.45 -9.57
CA LYS A 124 -11.21 9.97 -8.77
C LYS A 124 -10.69 11.01 -7.79
N LYS A 125 -11.44 12.12 -7.65
CA LYS A 125 -11.17 13.16 -6.64
C LYS A 125 -11.96 12.86 -5.37
N LEU A 126 -11.38 13.23 -4.23
CA LEU A 126 -11.98 13.12 -2.92
C LEU A 126 -11.69 14.42 -2.15
N ASN A 127 -12.71 15.09 -1.62
CA ASN A 127 -12.48 16.32 -0.86
C ASN A 127 -11.79 16.01 0.47
N ALA A 128 -11.33 17.06 1.16
CA ALA A 128 -10.76 16.94 2.50
C ALA A 128 -11.73 16.22 3.45
N GLY A 129 -11.24 15.20 4.15
CA GLY A 129 -12.03 14.40 5.09
C GLY A 129 -13.08 13.47 4.47
N ASP A 130 -13.29 13.49 3.16
CA ASP A 130 -14.30 12.66 2.50
C ASP A 130 -13.86 11.19 2.41
N SER A 131 -14.85 10.32 2.19
CA SER A 131 -14.65 8.92 1.86
C SER A 131 -15.53 8.46 0.71
N THR A 132 -15.12 7.39 0.04
CA THR A 132 -15.91 6.72 -1.00
C THR A 132 -15.73 5.22 -0.91
N SER A 133 -16.70 4.43 -1.37
CA SER A 133 -16.64 2.97 -1.30
C SER A 133 -17.14 2.32 -2.58
N ALA A 134 -16.67 1.09 -2.83
CA ALA A 134 -17.18 0.19 -3.84
C ALA A 134 -17.40 -1.19 -3.22
N ASP A 135 -18.57 -1.75 -3.52
CA ASP A 135 -18.91 -3.12 -3.15
C ASP A 135 -18.59 -4.05 -4.33
N PHE A 136 -18.09 -5.23 -4.02
CA PHE A 136 -17.74 -6.24 -5.01
C PHE A 136 -17.93 -7.65 -4.45
N ASN A 137 -18.13 -8.62 -5.33
CA ASN A 137 -18.16 -10.03 -4.95
C ASN A 137 -16.79 -10.66 -5.24
N LEU A 138 -16.10 -11.14 -4.19
CA LEU A 138 -14.79 -11.78 -4.36
C LEU A 138 -14.88 -13.04 -5.26
N ALA A 139 -16.01 -13.75 -5.20
CA ALA A 139 -16.23 -14.97 -5.98
C ALA A 139 -16.32 -14.71 -7.51
N ASP A 140 -16.43 -13.45 -7.96
CA ASP A 140 -16.42 -13.13 -9.39
C ASP A 140 -15.05 -13.34 -10.05
N ALA A 141 -13.96 -13.40 -9.27
CA ALA A 141 -12.61 -13.61 -9.80
C ALA A 141 -11.74 -14.61 -9.03
N TYR A 142 -12.20 -15.12 -7.89
CA TYR A 142 -11.47 -16.13 -7.10
C TYR A 142 -12.36 -17.35 -6.91
N THR A 143 -11.86 -18.52 -7.32
CA THR A 143 -12.59 -19.78 -7.12
C THR A 143 -12.36 -20.30 -5.71
N ILE A 144 -13.36 -20.11 -4.84
CA ILE A 144 -13.34 -20.61 -3.46
C ILE A 144 -14.04 -21.98 -3.42
N THR A 145 -13.28 -23.04 -3.16
CA THR A 145 -13.78 -24.43 -3.18
C THR A 145 -13.77 -25.12 -1.82
N LYS A 146 -13.28 -24.44 -0.78
CA LYS A 146 -13.17 -25.00 0.58
C LYS A 146 -13.79 -24.03 1.58
N ALA A 147 -14.47 -24.56 2.57
CA ALA A 147 -14.80 -23.81 3.77
C ALA A 147 -13.54 -23.61 4.62
N GLY A 148 -13.48 -22.53 5.37
CA GLY A 148 -12.32 -22.20 6.21
C GLY A 148 -12.08 -20.71 6.34
N ASN A 149 -10.98 -20.38 7.01
CA ASN A 149 -10.52 -19.01 7.15
C ASN A 149 -9.64 -18.61 5.96
N TYR A 150 -9.83 -17.38 5.52
CA TYR A 150 -9.11 -16.77 4.42
C TYR A 150 -8.56 -15.42 4.85
N THR A 151 -7.34 -15.12 4.40
CA THR A 151 -6.73 -13.80 4.51
C THR A 151 -6.73 -13.13 3.14
N ILE A 152 -7.20 -11.89 3.10
CA ILE A 152 -7.32 -11.07 1.89
C ILE A 152 -6.50 -9.79 2.09
N LYS A 153 -5.56 -9.53 1.20
CA LYS A 153 -4.66 -8.37 1.26
C LYS A 153 -4.72 -7.60 -0.05
N TYR A 154 -4.80 -6.27 0.04
CA TYR A 154 -4.66 -5.40 -1.13
C TYR A 154 -3.18 -5.21 -1.49
N ASN A 155 -2.82 -5.33 -2.77
CA ASN A 155 -1.42 -5.35 -3.22
C ASN A 155 -1.07 -4.31 -4.29
N SER A 156 -2.00 -3.40 -4.63
CA SER A 156 -1.87 -2.51 -5.80
C SER A 156 -1.69 -1.03 -5.47
N ALA A 157 -1.13 -0.73 -4.29
CA ALA A 157 -0.87 0.64 -3.83
C ALA A 157 -0.03 1.47 -4.84
N THR A 158 0.93 0.84 -5.51
CA THR A 158 1.78 1.52 -6.51
C THR A 158 1.00 2.03 -7.73
N VAL A 159 -0.11 1.37 -8.08
CA VAL A 159 -0.94 1.76 -9.24
C VAL A 159 -2.05 2.72 -8.82
N SER A 160 -2.75 2.40 -7.73
CA SER A 160 -3.91 3.19 -7.29
C SER A 160 -3.52 4.45 -6.51
N GLY A 161 -2.36 4.44 -5.84
CA GLY A 161 -1.99 5.44 -4.84
C GLY A 161 -2.73 5.28 -3.50
N ILE A 162 -3.43 4.16 -3.29
CA ILE A 162 -4.18 3.88 -2.06
C ILE A 162 -3.38 2.94 -1.17
N VAL A 163 -3.09 3.35 0.06
CA VAL A 163 -2.43 2.50 1.04
C VAL A 163 -3.47 1.79 1.90
N VAL A 164 -3.48 0.47 1.84
CA VAL A 164 -4.34 -0.40 2.66
C VAL A 164 -3.41 -1.17 3.60
N PRO A 165 -3.22 -0.71 4.84
CA PRO A 165 -2.24 -1.31 5.75
C PRO A 165 -2.68 -2.69 6.24
N ASP A 166 -3.98 -2.89 6.39
CA ASP A 166 -4.55 -4.08 7.02
C ASP A 166 -4.99 -5.11 5.98
N SER A 167 -4.76 -6.39 6.30
CA SER A 167 -5.46 -7.50 5.67
C SER A 167 -6.80 -7.76 6.35
N VAL A 168 -7.75 -8.31 5.62
CA VAL A 168 -9.01 -8.83 6.18
C VAL A 168 -8.92 -10.34 6.34
N LYS A 169 -9.35 -10.83 7.51
CA LYS A 169 -9.62 -12.24 7.73
C LYS A 169 -11.12 -12.49 7.66
N ILE A 170 -11.54 -13.47 6.87
CA ILE A 170 -12.93 -13.92 6.79
C ILE A 170 -13.02 -15.41 7.03
N TYR A 171 -14.14 -15.86 7.60
CA TYR A 171 -14.51 -17.26 7.62
C TYR A 171 -15.57 -17.52 6.54
N ILE A 172 -15.36 -18.57 5.76
CA ILE A 172 -16.31 -19.05 4.75
C ILE A 172 -16.88 -20.36 5.27
N GLY A 173 -18.16 -20.34 5.64
CA GLY A 173 -18.87 -21.52 6.16
C GLY A 173 -19.33 -22.46 5.05
N ASN A 174 -19.79 -23.65 5.45
CA ASN A 174 -20.52 -24.57 4.57
C ASN A 174 -21.93 -24.07 4.23
#